data_AF-A0A4Y2F4A9-F1
#
_entry.id   AF-A0A4Y2F4A9-F1
#
_cell.length_a   1.000
_cell.length_b   1.000
_cell.length_c   1.000
_cell.angle_alpha   90.00
_cell.angle_beta   90.00
_cell.angle_gamma   90.00
#
_symmetry.space_group_name_H-M   'P 1'
#
loop_
_entity.id
_entity.type
_entity.pdbx_description
1 polymer ?
#
loop_
_entity_poly.entity_id
_entity_poly.type
_entity_poly.pdbx_seq_one_letter_code
_entity_poly.pdbx_strand_id
1 'polypeptide(L)'
;MAKQKKEILKTAVIILCVVGFVWQTFQFLFMYWTYPTVIDIQVSIEPEIDIPGITVCNDNGFKPENICNLGPYCTLRAMLKFLPTCQLSPTICLNGRPMQDFRAVTYNRFFTEFNLNASMFEEIKVPLDEFLKCKIVSGSGERECDTEHAIVGSFYSAGNAPSVCYTINTLWSQPHLEIQKIKKSEKIVMQFFVDISFRNRSAPLDLRQYPTFNGFSSSSVQMAIHSPYISGSPYVAGVGFLGGKNYKVKVKENEKHLLPPPYQTNCTDYMPQWRARGGVGPLNQIMVLQECKLNETLRQLGCVPFTVDYPHDALICKFCETCKSE
;
A
#
# COMPACT_ATOMS: atom_id res chain seq x y z
N MET A 1 42.87 -76.29 -2.51
CA MET A 1 41.96 -75.74 -1.48
C MET A 1 42.22 -74.28 -1.11
N ALA A 2 43.46 -73.85 -0.77
CA ALA A 2 43.73 -72.47 -0.33
C ALA A 2 43.40 -71.37 -1.38
N LYS A 3 43.71 -71.63 -2.66
CA LYS A 3 43.42 -70.70 -3.78
C LYS A 3 41.91 -70.45 -3.95
N GLN A 4 41.10 -71.50 -3.87
CA GLN A 4 39.64 -71.43 -4.02
C GLN A 4 38.98 -70.66 -2.86
N LYS A 5 39.45 -70.85 -1.62
CA LYS A 5 39.00 -70.07 -0.46
C LYS A 5 39.32 -68.57 -0.60
N LYS A 6 40.49 -68.23 -1.16
CA LYS A 6 40.90 -66.84 -1.41
C LYS A 6 40.03 -66.15 -2.47
N GLU A 7 39.67 -66.87 -3.53
CA GLU A 7 38.77 -66.33 -4.57
C GLU A 7 37.34 -66.13 -4.04
N ILE A 8 36.80 -67.08 -3.27
CA ILE A 8 35.48 -66.92 -2.63
C ILE A 8 35.45 -65.71 -1.70
N LEU A 9 36.49 -65.52 -0.88
CA LEU A 9 36.60 -64.36 0.01
C LEU A 9 36.65 -63.05 -0.78
N LYS A 10 37.43 -62.98 -1.86
CA LYS A 10 37.47 -61.79 -2.73
C LYS A 10 36.10 -61.49 -3.35
N THR A 11 35.42 -62.50 -3.88
CA THR A 11 34.09 -62.33 -4.46
C THR A 11 33.09 -61.85 -3.41
N ALA A 12 33.12 -62.39 -2.19
CA ALA A 12 32.26 -61.94 -1.09
C ALA A 12 32.53 -60.48 -0.70
N VAL A 13 33.80 -60.08 -0.61
CA VAL A 13 34.19 -58.69 -0.34
C VAL A 13 33.68 -57.77 -1.45
N ILE A 14 33.84 -58.14 -2.73
CA ILE A 14 33.33 -57.36 -3.86
C ILE A 14 31.80 -57.20 -3.79
N ILE A 15 31.06 -58.29 -3.53
CA ILE A 15 29.60 -58.24 -3.40
C ILE A 15 29.20 -57.30 -2.26
N LEU A 16 29.85 -57.41 -1.10
CA LEU A 16 29.55 -56.55 0.06
C LEU A 16 29.83 -55.07 -0.24
N CYS A 17 30.92 -54.78 -0.96
CA CYS A 17 31.22 -53.42 -1.43
C CYS A 17 30.16 -52.90 -2.41
N VAL A 18 29.72 -53.73 -3.36
CA VAL A 18 28.68 -53.35 -4.34
C VAL A 18 27.34 -53.10 -3.64
N VAL A 19 26.93 -53.96 -2.70
CA VAL A 19 25.69 -53.76 -1.92
C VAL A 19 25.78 -52.49 -1.08
N GLY A 20 26.90 -52.26 -0.40
CA GLY A 20 27.13 -51.03 0.37
C GLY A 20 27.06 -49.78 -0.49
N PHE A 21 27.67 -49.82 -1.68
CA PHE A 21 27.61 -48.74 -2.66
C PHE A 21 26.18 -48.47 -3.11
N VAL A 22 25.44 -49.50 -3.56
CA VAL A 22 24.04 -49.34 -4.01
C VAL A 22 23.15 -48.79 -2.90
N TRP A 23 23.34 -49.25 -1.65
CA TRP A 23 22.59 -48.73 -0.50
C TRP A 23 22.89 -47.25 -0.25
N GLN A 24 24.17 -46.85 -0.23
CA GLN A 24 24.55 -45.44 -0.06
C GLN A 24 24.03 -44.57 -1.20
N THR A 25 24.12 -45.05 -2.45
CA THR A 25 23.55 -44.36 -3.61
C THR A 25 22.04 -44.21 -3.48
N PHE A 26 21.32 -45.24 -3.05
CA PHE A 26 19.88 -45.17 -2.83
C PHE A 26 19.51 -44.15 -1.75
N GLN A 27 20.21 -44.15 -0.61
CA GLN A 27 19.99 -43.18 0.47
C GLN A 27 20.27 -41.74 0.00
N PHE A 28 21.35 -41.54 -0.75
CA PHE A 28 21.66 -40.24 -1.34
C PHE A 28 20.57 -39.80 -2.32
N LEU A 29 20.13 -40.67 -3.23
CA LEU A 29 19.04 -40.37 -4.17
C LEU A 29 17.72 -40.09 -3.46
N PHE A 30 17.41 -40.83 -2.40
CA PHE A 30 16.23 -40.59 -1.56
C PHE A 30 16.27 -39.19 -0.95
N MET A 31 17.39 -38.78 -0.34
CA MET A 31 17.56 -37.41 0.19
C MET A 31 17.60 -36.35 -0.91
N TYR A 32 18.15 -36.66 -2.08
CA TYR A 32 18.16 -35.73 -3.21
C TYR A 32 16.73 -35.44 -3.70
N TRP A 33 15.87 -36.46 -3.78
CA TRP A 33 14.47 -36.33 -4.21
C TRP A 33 13.52 -35.78 -3.13
N THR A 34 13.97 -35.52 -1.90
CA THR A 34 13.19 -34.71 -0.94
C THR A 34 13.33 -33.21 -1.18
N TYR A 35 14.21 -32.79 -2.10
CA TYR A 35 14.49 -31.39 -2.46
C TYR A 35 14.70 -30.48 -1.23
N PRO A 36 15.63 -30.84 -0.32
CA PRO A 36 15.87 -30.04 0.88
C PRO A 36 16.47 -28.68 0.50
N THR A 37 16.08 -27.64 1.25
CA THR A 37 16.58 -26.28 1.07
C THR A 37 17.27 -25.79 2.34
N VAL A 38 18.38 -25.06 2.21
CA VAL A 38 19.06 -24.38 3.32
C VAL A 38 18.93 -22.88 3.11
N ILE A 39 18.68 -22.15 4.19
CA ILE A 39 18.61 -20.69 4.16
C ILE A 39 20.01 -20.14 4.39
N ASP A 40 20.50 -19.34 3.44
CA ASP A 40 21.70 -18.54 3.59
C ASP A 40 21.31 -17.08 3.88
N ILE A 41 21.86 -16.50 4.95
CA ILE A 41 21.55 -15.14 5.37
C ILE A 41 22.80 -14.30 5.16
N GLN A 42 22.73 -13.42 4.17
CA GLN A 42 23.80 -12.47 3.87
C GLN A 42 23.38 -11.06 4.26
N VAL A 43 24.32 -10.30 4.80
CA VAL A 43 24.10 -8.88 5.15
C VAL A 43 25.15 -8.07 4.40
N SER A 44 24.70 -7.37 3.36
CA SER A 44 25.50 -6.41 2.61
C SER A 44 25.23 -4.99 3.11
N ILE A 45 26.22 -4.11 2.96
CA ILE A 45 26.06 -2.66 3.12
C ILE A 45 26.34 -2.05 1.76
N GLU A 46 25.29 -1.78 1.01
CA GLU A 46 25.41 -1.17 -0.30
C GLU A 46 25.54 0.35 -0.18
N PRO A 47 26.37 0.99 -1.03
CA PRO A 47 26.54 2.44 -1.03
C PRO A 47 25.27 3.17 -1.50
N GLU A 48 24.52 2.51 -2.37
CA GLU A 48 23.28 2.96 -2.99
C GLU A 48 22.26 1.84 -2.90
N ILE A 49 21.01 2.18 -2.61
CA ILE A 49 19.89 1.24 -2.62
C ILE A 49 18.78 1.81 -3.50
N ASP A 50 17.92 0.94 -4.00
CA ASP A 50 16.74 1.34 -4.76
C ASP A 50 15.77 2.11 -3.84
N ILE A 51 15.20 3.21 -4.34
CA ILE A 51 14.21 3.98 -3.59
C ILE A 51 12.95 3.11 -3.47
N PRO A 52 12.43 2.92 -2.24
CA PRO A 52 11.22 2.14 -2.06
C PRO A 52 9.99 2.89 -2.59
N GLY A 53 8.97 2.11 -2.95
CA GLY A 53 7.63 2.65 -3.10
C GLY A 53 7.10 3.12 -1.74
N ILE A 54 6.52 4.31 -1.72
CA ILE A 54 5.95 4.89 -0.50
C ILE A 54 4.49 5.18 -0.76
N THR A 55 3.61 4.47 -0.05
CA THR A 55 2.17 4.76 -0.08
C THR A 55 1.78 5.60 1.11
N VAL A 56 1.08 6.70 0.88
CA VAL A 56 0.59 7.63 1.89
C VAL A 56 -0.92 7.79 1.77
N CYS A 57 -1.63 7.72 2.88
CA CYS A 57 -3.05 8.03 2.96
C CYS A 57 -3.24 9.22 3.87
N ASN A 58 -4.03 10.17 3.39
CA ASN A 58 -4.52 11.26 4.21
C ASN A 58 -5.94 10.91 4.67
N ASP A 59 -6.21 11.08 5.96
CA ASP A 59 -7.57 10.98 6.50
C ASP A 59 -8.49 12.09 5.89
N ASN A 60 -7.88 13.12 5.27
CA ASN A 60 -8.49 14.26 4.59
C ASN A 60 -8.38 14.17 3.06
N GLY A 61 -8.78 13.02 2.50
CA GLY A 61 -8.56 12.70 1.08
C GLY A 61 -9.50 13.38 0.08
N PHE A 62 -10.55 14.09 0.51
CA PHE A 62 -11.55 14.70 -0.37
C PHE A 62 -11.72 16.20 -0.15
N LYS A 63 -12.06 16.91 -1.23
CA LYS A 63 -12.42 18.32 -1.33
C LYS A 63 -13.89 18.51 -0.95
N PRO A 64 -14.17 18.99 0.27
CA PRO A 64 -15.53 19.11 0.77
C PRO A 64 -16.42 19.99 -0.12
N GLU A 65 -15.88 21.10 -0.62
CA GLU A 65 -16.56 22.05 -1.49
C GLU A 65 -17.07 21.41 -2.78
N ASN A 66 -16.28 20.52 -3.38
CA ASN A 66 -16.65 19.84 -4.61
C ASN A 66 -17.80 18.85 -4.35
N ILE A 67 -17.75 18.13 -3.23
CA ILE A 67 -18.85 17.26 -2.80
C ILE A 67 -20.12 18.06 -2.49
N CYS A 68 -19.99 19.22 -1.83
CA CYS A 68 -21.13 20.10 -1.56
C CYS A 68 -21.81 20.62 -2.82
N ASN A 69 -21.05 20.82 -3.91
CA ASN A 69 -21.57 21.32 -5.17
C ASN A 69 -22.34 20.25 -5.95
N LEU A 70 -22.10 18.97 -5.68
CA LEU A 70 -22.78 17.84 -6.33
C LEU A 70 -24.20 17.59 -5.78
N GLY A 71 -24.59 18.19 -4.65
CA GLY A 71 -25.95 18.03 -4.13
C GLY A 71 -26.12 18.37 -2.64
N PRO A 72 -27.19 17.88 -1.98
CA PRO A 72 -27.52 18.21 -0.60
C PRO A 72 -26.69 17.40 0.42
N TYR A 73 -25.39 17.23 0.16
CA TYR A 73 -24.47 16.45 0.99
C TYR A 73 -23.85 17.26 2.13
N CYS A 74 -24.02 18.57 2.12
CA CYS A 74 -23.48 19.41 3.18
C CYS A 74 -24.54 19.72 4.22
N THR A 75 -24.19 19.46 5.49
CA THR A 75 -25.10 19.60 6.63
C THR A 75 -25.63 21.01 6.71
N LEU A 76 -26.92 21.14 6.98
CA LEU A 76 -27.51 22.39 7.42
C LEU A 76 -26.94 22.73 8.80
N ARG A 77 -26.66 24.02 9.05
CA ARG A 77 -26.16 24.55 10.33
C ARG A 77 -26.94 24.04 11.56
N ALA A 78 -28.24 23.81 11.40
CA ALA A 78 -29.10 23.28 12.47
C ALA A 78 -28.67 21.88 12.93
N MET A 79 -28.16 21.03 12.03
CA MET A 79 -27.72 19.67 12.35
C MET A 79 -26.42 19.65 13.17
N LEU A 80 -25.51 20.61 12.95
CA LEU A 80 -24.26 20.71 13.70
C LEU A 80 -24.44 21.02 15.19
N LYS A 81 -25.61 21.54 15.58
CA LYS A 81 -25.96 21.78 16.99
C LYS A 81 -26.24 20.51 17.77
N PHE A 82 -26.58 19.41 17.08
CA PHE A 82 -26.91 18.13 17.71
C PHE A 82 -25.70 17.21 17.87
N LEU A 83 -24.58 17.54 17.22
CA LEU A 83 -23.32 16.82 17.38
C LEU A 83 -22.43 17.53 18.41
N PRO A 84 -21.62 16.81 19.21
CA PRO A 84 -20.63 17.38 20.12
C PRO A 84 -19.42 17.97 19.36
N THR A 85 -19.69 18.69 18.26
CA THR A 85 -18.75 19.28 17.31
C THR A 85 -17.64 20.06 18.00
N CYS A 86 -17.97 20.90 18.99
CA CYS A 86 -16.99 21.72 19.70
C CYS A 86 -16.19 20.96 20.78
N GLN A 87 -16.67 19.80 21.23
CA GLN A 87 -15.88 18.92 22.10
C GLN A 87 -14.84 18.16 21.27
N LEU A 88 -15.25 17.71 20.08
CA LEU A 88 -14.41 16.92 19.20
C LEU A 88 -13.42 17.78 18.40
N SER A 89 -13.83 18.98 17.99
CA SER A 89 -12.99 19.94 17.27
C SER A 89 -13.22 21.36 17.80
N PRO A 90 -12.45 21.78 18.82
CA PRO A 90 -12.59 23.12 19.40
C PRO A 90 -12.19 24.24 18.42
N THR A 91 -11.34 23.95 17.42
CA THR A 91 -10.77 24.93 16.49
C THR A 91 -11.80 25.55 15.53
N ILE A 92 -12.88 24.82 15.26
CA ILE A 92 -14.00 25.26 14.40
C ILE A 92 -15.12 25.96 15.18
N CYS A 93 -14.92 26.19 16.48
CA CYS A 93 -15.91 26.82 17.35
C CYS A 93 -15.44 28.18 17.86
N LEU A 94 -16.38 29.13 17.92
CA LEU A 94 -16.20 30.42 18.57
C LEU A 94 -17.21 30.52 19.70
N ASN A 95 -16.75 30.76 20.93
CA ASN A 95 -17.59 30.83 22.13
C ASN A 95 -18.45 29.56 22.34
N GLY A 96 -17.87 28.38 22.10
CA GLY A 96 -18.54 27.09 22.30
C GLY A 96 -19.64 26.77 21.29
N ARG A 97 -19.73 27.50 20.17
CA ARG A 97 -20.66 27.23 19.07
C ARG A 97 -19.90 27.11 17.74
N PRO A 98 -20.33 26.23 16.83
CA PRO A 98 -19.79 26.19 15.47
C PRO A 98 -19.96 27.56 14.80
N MET A 99 -18.95 28.00 14.05
CA MET A 99 -18.98 29.27 13.34
C MET A 99 -20.09 29.28 12.26
N GLN A 100 -20.54 30.48 11.85
CA GLN A 100 -21.73 30.61 11.00
C GLN A 100 -21.51 30.17 9.54
N ASP A 101 -20.27 30.32 9.09
CA ASP A 101 -19.72 29.99 7.79
C ASP A 101 -19.32 28.51 7.66
N PHE A 102 -19.32 27.75 8.76
CA PHE A 102 -18.92 26.34 8.79
C PHE A 102 -20.03 25.41 8.28
N ARG A 103 -19.69 24.51 7.34
CA ARG A 103 -20.56 23.44 6.84
C ARG A 103 -19.79 22.12 6.80
N ALA A 104 -20.32 21.05 7.41
CA ALA A 104 -19.71 19.72 7.30
C ALA A 104 -20.30 18.92 6.13
N VAL A 105 -19.52 18.01 5.56
CA VAL A 105 -19.99 17.05 4.56
C VAL A 105 -20.52 15.80 5.24
N THR A 106 -21.65 15.29 4.76
CA THR A 106 -22.24 14.01 5.16
C THR A 106 -21.67 12.89 4.28
N TYR A 107 -20.40 12.54 4.50
CA TYR A 107 -19.70 11.57 3.65
C TYR A 107 -20.41 10.23 3.53
N ASN A 108 -20.94 9.68 4.63
CA ASN A 108 -21.72 8.45 4.58
C ASN A 108 -22.89 8.57 3.58
N ARG A 109 -23.66 9.67 3.64
CA ARG A 109 -24.75 9.91 2.70
C ARG A 109 -24.26 10.03 1.26
N PHE A 110 -23.16 10.75 1.03
CA PHE A 110 -22.58 10.89 -0.31
C PHE A 110 -22.17 9.52 -0.89
N PHE A 111 -21.39 8.75 -0.14
CA PHE A 111 -20.90 7.46 -0.60
C PHE A 111 -22.00 6.39 -0.69
N THR A 112 -23.10 6.48 0.07
CA THR A 112 -24.22 5.54 -0.06
C THR A 112 -25.15 5.84 -1.24
N GLU A 113 -25.18 7.08 -1.73
CA GLU A 113 -26.03 7.49 -2.85
C GLU A 113 -25.34 7.38 -4.22
N PHE A 114 -24.00 7.49 -4.29
CA PHE A 114 -23.26 7.52 -5.57
C PHE A 114 -22.28 6.37 -5.79
N ASN A 115 -22.33 5.83 -7.02
CA ASN A 115 -21.16 5.17 -7.60
C ASN A 115 -20.22 6.24 -8.15
N LEU A 116 -18.92 6.11 -7.89
CA LEU A 116 -17.93 7.10 -8.31
C LEU A 116 -17.17 6.60 -9.53
N ASN A 117 -17.33 7.28 -10.66
CA ASN A 117 -16.47 7.04 -11.82
C ASN A 117 -15.13 7.77 -11.63
N ALA A 118 -14.15 7.46 -12.48
CA ALA A 118 -12.81 8.05 -12.41
C ALA A 118 -12.85 9.60 -12.47
N SER A 119 -13.64 10.20 -13.37
CA SER A 119 -13.73 11.66 -13.50
C SER A 119 -14.23 12.33 -12.23
N MET A 120 -15.33 11.82 -11.66
CA MET A 120 -15.88 12.36 -10.41
C MET A 120 -14.91 12.17 -9.26
N PHE A 121 -14.23 11.02 -9.19
CA PHE A 121 -13.24 10.75 -8.17
C PHE A 121 -12.05 11.71 -8.24
N GLU A 122 -11.55 12.00 -9.45
CA GLU A 122 -10.51 13.02 -9.69
C GLU A 122 -10.95 14.43 -9.28
N GLU A 123 -12.20 14.80 -9.53
CA GLU A 123 -12.73 16.11 -9.14
C GLU A 123 -12.83 16.28 -7.62
N ILE A 124 -13.21 15.24 -6.89
CA ILE A 124 -13.46 15.34 -5.45
C ILE A 124 -12.25 15.00 -4.59
N LYS A 125 -11.20 14.33 -5.10
CA LYS A 125 -10.03 13.99 -4.30
C LYS A 125 -9.12 15.21 -4.09
N VAL A 126 -8.34 15.20 -3.00
CA VAL A 126 -7.28 16.21 -2.75
C VAL A 126 -6.01 15.79 -3.51
N PRO A 127 -5.50 16.60 -4.46
CA PRO A 127 -4.24 16.34 -5.15
C PRO A 127 -3.06 16.11 -4.20
N LEU A 128 -2.12 15.27 -4.62
CA LEU A 128 -0.97 14.89 -3.79
C LEU A 128 -0.10 16.08 -3.40
N ASP A 129 0.13 17.01 -4.32
CA ASP A 129 0.96 18.20 -4.14
C ASP A 129 0.35 19.23 -3.17
N GLU A 130 -0.96 19.19 -2.95
CA GLU A 130 -1.63 20.04 -1.95
C GLU A 130 -1.27 19.62 -0.51
N PHE A 131 -0.99 18.34 -0.26
CA PHE A 131 -0.74 17.83 1.09
C PHE A 131 0.64 17.16 1.31
N LEU A 132 1.40 16.85 0.27
CA LEU A 132 2.73 16.26 0.38
C LEU A 132 3.78 17.13 -0.31
N LYS A 133 4.84 17.49 0.43
CA LYS A 133 6.12 17.93 -0.14
C LYS A 133 7.17 16.88 0.16
N CYS A 134 7.87 16.40 -0.86
CA CYS A 134 8.86 15.33 -0.72
C CYS A 134 10.17 15.74 -1.37
N LYS A 135 11.25 15.72 -0.60
CA LYS A 135 12.60 16.05 -1.06
C LYS A 135 13.61 14.99 -0.65
N ILE A 136 14.63 14.80 -1.45
CA ILE A 136 15.82 14.02 -1.14
C ILE A 136 16.95 15.00 -0.86
N VAL A 137 17.41 14.99 0.39
CA VAL A 137 18.43 15.91 0.90
C VAL A 137 19.76 15.18 1.03
N SER A 138 20.81 15.78 0.48
CA SER A 138 22.18 15.30 0.53
C SER A 138 23.13 16.39 1.05
N GLY A 139 24.39 16.05 1.30
CA GLY A 139 25.41 17.06 1.64
C GLY A 139 25.72 18.04 0.50
N SER A 140 25.38 17.69 -0.75
CA SER A 140 25.66 18.48 -1.96
C SER A 140 24.46 19.25 -2.51
N GLY A 141 23.27 19.10 -1.91
CA GLY A 141 22.06 19.80 -2.34
C GLY A 141 20.77 19.03 -2.05
N GLU A 142 19.67 19.58 -2.54
CA GLU A 142 18.32 19.01 -2.46
C GLU A 142 17.80 18.71 -3.88
N ARG A 143 17.05 17.60 -4.03
CA ARG A 143 16.27 17.29 -5.23
C ARG A 143 14.86 16.87 -4.84
N GLU A 144 13.88 17.13 -5.69
CA GLU A 144 12.49 16.70 -5.45
C GLU A 144 12.34 15.18 -5.64
N CYS A 145 11.37 14.58 -4.94
CA CYS A 145 10.96 13.20 -5.18
C CYS A 145 10.14 13.10 -6.47
N ASP A 146 10.05 11.89 -7.06
CA ASP A 146 9.15 11.65 -8.18
C ASP A 146 7.71 11.46 -7.67
N THR A 147 6.94 12.53 -7.83
CA THR A 147 5.50 12.56 -7.57
C THR A 147 4.68 12.64 -8.85
N GLU A 148 5.30 12.83 -10.01
CA GLU A 148 4.59 12.93 -11.30
C GLU A 148 3.99 11.58 -11.69
N HIS A 149 4.72 10.50 -11.38
CA HIS A 149 4.32 9.12 -11.61
C HIS A 149 3.51 8.52 -10.45
N ALA A 150 3.02 9.36 -9.52
CA ALA A 150 2.25 8.87 -8.40
C ALA A 150 0.92 8.26 -8.88
N ILE A 151 0.63 7.05 -8.44
CA ILE A 151 -0.66 6.42 -8.71
C ILE A 151 -1.58 6.59 -7.50
N VAL A 152 -2.88 6.66 -7.76
CA VAL A 152 -3.87 6.41 -6.71
C VAL A 152 -4.07 4.90 -6.60
N GLY A 153 -3.83 4.37 -5.41
CA GLY A 153 -3.98 2.95 -5.10
C GLY A 153 -4.28 2.79 -3.61
N SER A 154 -4.89 1.67 -3.21
CA SER A 154 -5.46 1.43 -1.87
C SER A 154 -6.68 2.29 -1.54
N PHE A 155 -7.87 1.77 -1.82
CA PHE A 155 -9.16 2.36 -1.43
C PHE A 155 -9.64 1.94 -0.03
N TYR A 156 -8.89 1.07 0.65
CA TYR A 156 -9.29 0.50 1.93
C TYR A 156 -9.49 1.59 2.99
N SER A 157 -10.62 1.52 3.69
CA SER A 157 -10.94 2.37 4.83
C SER A 157 -11.50 1.55 5.99
N ALA A 158 -11.11 1.94 7.20
CA ALA A 158 -11.67 1.42 8.45
C ALA A 158 -12.92 2.19 8.91
N GLY A 159 -13.45 3.12 8.10
CA GLY A 159 -14.56 4.01 8.48
C GLY A 159 -15.64 4.17 7.41
N ASN A 160 -16.56 5.12 7.65
CA ASN A 160 -17.75 5.37 6.81
C ASN A 160 -17.44 6.12 5.49
N ALA A 161 -16.17 6.33 5.17
CA ALA A 161 -15.70 6.99 3.97
C ALA A 161 -14.38 6.36 3.54
N PRO A 162 -14.16 6.07 2.24
CA PRO A 162 -12.87 5.63 1.74
C PRO A 162 -11.76 6.63 2.08
N SER A 163 -10.53 6.15 2.18
CA SER A 163 -9.35 7.00 2.23
C SER A 163 -8.75 7.11 0.84
N VAL A 164 -8.26 8.29 0.47
CA VAL A 164 -7.50 8.48 -0.77
C VAL A 164 -6.03 8.32 -0.44
N CYS A 165 -5.41 7.33 -1.11
CA CYS A 165 -4.04 6.96 -0.88
C CYS A 165 -3.24 7.08 -2.18
N TYR A 166 -2.00 7.56 -2.06
CA TYR A 166 -1.10 7.80 -3.18
C TYR A 166 0.17 6.99 -2.99
N THR A 167 0.61 6.29 -4.04
CA THR A 167 1.91 5.61 -4.05
C THR A 167 2.88 6.40 -4.92
N ILE A 168 3.97 6.90 -4.32
CA ILE A 168 5.09 7.54 -5.03
C ILE A 168 6.25 6.57 -5.23
N ASN A 169 7.15 6.88 -6.17
CA ASN A 169 8.28 6.04 -6.56
C ASN A 169 7.85 4.60 -6.93
N THR A 170 6.73 4.47 -7.64
CA THR A 170 6.24 3.18 -8.10
C THR A 170 6.57 2.94 -9.56
N LEU A 171 6.78 1.66 -9.91
CA LEU A 171 6.90 1.21 -11.29
C LEU A 171 5.58 0.72 -11.89
N TRP A 172 4.47 0.86 -11.17
CA TRP A 172 3.16 0.46 -11.67
C TRP A 172 2.83 1.13 -13.00
N SER A 173 2.39 0.32 -13.97
CA SER A 173 2.15 0.71 -15.37
C SER A 173 3.40 1.25 -16.10
N GLN A 174 4.60 1.03 -15.56
CA GLN A 174 5.86 1.60 -16.06
C GLN A 174 6.98 0.55 -16.08
N PRO A 175 6.88 -0.48 -16.94
CA PRO A 175 7.79 -1.63 -16.93
C PRO A 175 9.22 -1.33 -17.39
N HIS A 176 9.43 -0.16 -17.97
CA HIS A 176 10.71 0.29 -18.52
C HIS A 176 11.34 1.44 -17.73
N LEU A 177 10.65 1.96 -16.71
CA LEU A 177 11.22 3.03 -15.88
C LEU A 177 12.31 2.43 -14.97
N GLU A 178 13.47 3.08 -14.94
CA GLU A 178 14.54 2.70 -14.03
C GLU A 178 14.25 3.19 -12.61
N ILE A 179 14.50 2.33 -11.61
CA ILE A 179 14.29 2.71 -10.21
C ILE A 179 15.35 3.74 -9.83
N GLN A 180 14.89 4.85 -9.28
CA GLN A 180 15.79 5.85 -8.71
C GLN A 180 16.53 5.25 -7.52
N LYS A 181 17.82 5.56 -7.40
CA LYS A 181 18.64 5.14 -6.28
C LYS A 181 18.79 6.24 -5.24
N ILE A 182 19.01 5.82 -4.00
CA ILE A 182 19.33 6.69 -2.88
C ILE A 182 20.63 6.25 -2.22
N LYS A 183 21.53 7.20 -2.01
CA LYS A 183 22.80 6.97 -1.30
C LYS A 183 22.57 6.90 0.19
N LYS A 184 23.41 6.15 0.90
CA LYS A 184 23.37 6.08 2.38
C LYS A 184 23.51 7.45 3.08
N SER A 185 24.16 8.42 2.44
CA SER A 185 24.32 9.79 2.96
C SER A 185 23.08 10.67 2.74
N GLU A 186 22.16 10.24 1.87
CA GLU A 186 20.94 10.97 1.54
C GLU A 186 19.79 10.63 2.49
N LYS A 187 18.82 11.54 2.57
CA LYS A 187 17.62 11.38 3.39
C LYS A 187 16.40 11.85 2.62
N ILE A 188 15.35 11.04 2.64
CA ILE A 188 14.03 11.45 2.17
C ILE A 188 13.36 12.26 3.28
N VAL A 189 13.01 13.52 2.99
CA VAL A 189 12.29 14.43 3.86
C VAL A 189 10.90 14.64 3.28
N MET A 190 9.90 14.10 3.97
CA MET A 190 8.49 14.26 3.63
C MET A 190 7.83 15.21 4.62
N GLN A 191 7.15 16.22 4.12
CA GLN A 191 6.32 17.15 4.88
C GLN A 191 4.87 16.97 4.48
N PHE A 192 4.05 16.61 5.47
CA PHE A 192 2.62 16.42 5.28
C PHE A 192 1.85 17.62 5.82
N PHE A 193 1.05 18.24 4.97
CA PHE A 193 0.14 19.31 5.34
C PHE A 193 -1.22 18.69 5.63
N VAL A 194 -1.42 18.30 6.88
CA VAL A 194 -2.74 17.84 7.36
C VAL A 194 -3.50 19.07 7.83
N ASP A 195 -4.17 19.75 6.90
CA ASP A 195 -4.98 20.91 7.25
C ASP A 195 -6.25 20.45 7.97
N ILE A 196 -6.41 20.96 9.20
CA ILE A 196 -7.49 20.62 10.12
C ILE A 196 -8.69 21.55 9.93
N SER A 197 -8.51 22.72 9.31
CA SER A 197 -9.57 23.73 9.34
C SER A 197 -9.57 24.74 8.20
N PHE A 198 -8.58 24.74 7.29
CA PHE A 198 -8.30 25.82 6.33
C PHE A 198 -8.33 27.21 6.95
N ARG A 199 -8.22 27.29 8.28
CA ARG A 199 -8.27 28.55 9.00
C ARG A 199 -6.85 29.08 9.05
N ASN A 200 -6.45 29.73 7.95
CA ASN A 200 -5.51 30.81 8.11
C ASN A 200 -6.11 31.76 9.16
N ARG A 201 -5.38 32.14 10.20
CA ARG A 201 -5.88 33.04 11.27
C ARG A 201 -6.44 34.36 10.69
N SER A 202 -6.08 34.66 9.44
CA SER A 202 -6.48 35.84 8.65
C SER A 202 -7.55 35.58 7.59
N ALA A 203 -8.19 34.39 7.56
CA ALA A 203 -9.23 34.10 6.56
C ALA A 203 -10.43 35.06 6.75
N PRO A 204 -10.90 35.71 5.67
CA PRO A 204 -11.98 36.68 5.77
C PRO A 204 -13.31 35.99 6.12
N LEU A 205 -14.12 36.66 6.96
CA LEU A 205 -15.32 36.11 7.63
C LEU A 205 -16.47 35.77 6.67
N ASP A 206 -16.38 36.20 5.42
CA ASP A 206 -17.35 36.00 4.34
C ASP A 206 -17.06 34.77 3.48
N LEU A 207 -15.87 34.17 3.60
CA LEU A 207 -15.54 32.93 2.90
C LEU A 207 -16.27 31.75 3.57
N ARG A 208 -17.07 30.99 2.81
CA ARG A 208 -17.65 29.73 3.31
C ARG A 208 -16.54 28.75 3.64
N GLN A 209 -16.59 28.14 4.83
CA GLN A 209 -15.57 27.23 5.30
C GLN A 209 -16.12 25.80 5.43
N TYR A 210 -15.31 24.84 5.02
CA TYR A 210 -15.62 23.43 5.12
C TYR A 210 -14.52 22.73 5.93
N PRO A 211 -14.85 21.76 6.80
CA PRO A 211 -13.84 20.93 7.43
C PRO A 211 -13.19 20.07 6.36
N THR A 212 -11.86 20.01 6.33
CA THR A 212 -11.13 19.11 5.43
C THR A 212 -11.26 17.62 5.84
N PHE A 213 -12.00 17.31 6.91
CA PHE A 213 -12.09 15.94 7.45
C PHE A 213 -13.33 15.17 7.05
N ASN A 214 -13.13 13.86 6.85
CA ASN A 214 -14.18 12.85 6.80
C ASN A 214 -14.77 12.51 8.18
N GLY A 215 -14.08 12.84 9.29
CA GLY A 215 -14.53 12.60 10.66
C GLY A 215 -13.73 13.38 11.72
N PHE A 216 -14.27 13.49 12.93
CA PHE A 216 -13.58 14.19 14.03
C PHE A 216 -12.53 13.31 14.72
N SER A 217 -11.52 12.85 13.97
CA SER A 217 -10.40 12.06 14.48
C SER A 217 -9.13 12.90 14.67
N SER A 218 -8.12 12.32 15.33
CA SER A 218 -6.79 12.91 15.38
C SER A 218 -6.19 12.97 13.97
N SER A 219 -5.71 14.14 13.56
CA SER A 219 -5.00 14.33 12.29
C SER A 219 -3.80 13.40 12.18
N SER A 220 -3.93 12.39 11.32
CA SER A 220 -2.89 11.40 11.11
C SER A 220 -2.65 11.16 9.62
N VAL A 221 -1.43 10.76 9.30
CA VAL A 221 -1.08 10.24 7.97
C VAL A 221 -0.73 8.79 8.16
N GLN A 222 -1.35 7.91 7.37
CA GLN A 222 -0.94 6.52 7.31
C GLN A 222 0.10 6.38 6.21
N MET A 223 1.21 5.70 6.48
CA MET A 223 2.25 5.48 5.48
C MET A 223 2.77 4.05 5.52
N ALA A 224 2.94 3.45 4.34
CA ALA A 224 3.63 2.19 4.15
C ALA A 224 4.85 2.38 3.23
N ILE A 225 5.92 1.67 3.55
CA ILE A 225 7.14 1.59 2.73
C ILE A 225 7.21 0.17 2.21
N HIS A 226 7.28 0.01 0.89
CA HIS A 226 7.26 -1.29 0.24
C HIS A 226 8.14 -1.30 -1.02
N SER A 227 8.23 -2.46 -1.66
CA SER A 227 8.92 -2.59 -2.96
C SER A 227 8.28 -1.65 -4.00
N PRO A 228 9.06 -0.98 -4.87
CA PRO A 228 8.52 -0.02 -5.86
C PRO A 228 7.58 -0.66 -6.89
N TYR A 229 7.64 -1.98 -7.04
CA TYR A 229 6.80 -2.70 -8.00
C TYR A 229 5.35 -2.93 -7.55
N ILE A 230 5.05 -2.73 -6.26
CA ILE A 230 3.71 -2.97 -5.70
C ILE A 230 3.10 -1.67 -5.19
N SER A 231 1.78 -1.63 -5.04
CA SER A 231 1.07 -0.63 -4.23
C SER A 231 0.49 -1.36 -3.04
N GLY A 232 0.90 -0.97 -1.82
CA GLY A 232 0.47 -1.64 -0.59
C GLY A 232 -0.28 -0.68 0.33
N SER A 233 -1.45 -1.10 0.83
CA SER A 233 -2.23 -0.27 1.74
C SER A 233 -1.50 0.01 3.06
N PRO A 234 -1.36 1.30 3.44
CA PRO A 234 -0.87 1.71 4.75
C PRO A 234 -1.72 1.23 5.93
N TYR A 235 -2.99 0.89 5.72
CA TYR A 235 -3.85 0.38 6.79
C TYR A 235 -3.60 -1.10 7.09
N VAL A 236 -2.94 -1.84 6.19
CA VAL A 236 -2.63 -3.27 6.37
C VAL A 236 -1.19 -3.46 6.84
N ALA A 237 -0.24 -2.78 6.19
CA ALA A 237 1.20 -2.98 6.41
C ALA A 237 1.95 -1.70 6.81
N GLY A 238 1.24 -0.58 6.97
CA GLY A 238 1.81 0.72 7.29
C GLY A 238 1.73 1.08 8.77
N VAL A 239 2.06 2.34 9.03
CA VAL A 239 2.06 2.96 10.36
C VAL A 239 1.46 4.35 10.30
N GLY A 240 0.74 4.73 11.36
CA GLY A 240 0.13 6.04 11.51
C GLY A 240 1.06 7.07 12.16
N PHE A 241 1.14 8.26 11.58
CA PHE A 241 1.90 9.39 12.08
C PHE A 241 0.98 10.53 12.48
N LEU A 242 1.02 10.93 13.74
CA LEU A 242 0.25 12.07 14.24
C LEU A 242 0.83 13.40 13.73
N GLY A 243 -0.06 14.30 13.31
CA GLY A 243 0.29 15.67 12.92
C GLY A 243 0.95 16.48 14.04
N GLY A 244 1.72 17.50 13.65
CA GLY A 244 2.42 18.41 14.57
C GLY A 244 3.68 17.81 15.21
N LYS A 245 4.18 16.69 14.71
CA LYS A 245 5.39 16.01 15.21
C LYS A 245 6.39 15.75 14.08
N ASN A 246 7.66 15.69 14.45
CA ASN A 246 8.75 15.26 13.55
C ASN A 246 9.11 13.81 13.86
N TYR A 247 9.16 12.97 12.84
CA TYR A 247 9.50 11.55 12.97
C TYR A 247 10.81 11.24 12.24
N LYS A 248 11.56 10.29 12.78
CA LYS A 248 12.75 9.74 12.13
C LYS A 248 12.54 8.26 11.86
N VAL A 249 12.26 7.92 10.60
CA VAL A 249 12.09 6.55 10.16
C VAL A 249 13.43 6.02 9.66
N LYS A 250 13.82 4.83 10.12
CA LYS A 250 14.99 4.11 9.62
C LYS A 250 14.50 2.88 8.86
N VAL A 251 14.92 2.75 7.61
CA VAL A 251 14.53 1.65 6.74
C VAL A 251 15.68 0.67 6.62
N LYS A 252 15.35 -0.62 6.58
CA LYS A 252 16.27 -1.70 6.22
C LYS A 252 15.58 -2.53 5.14
N GLU A 253 16.26 -2.67 4.01
CA GLU A 253 15.84 -3.57 2.95
C GLU A 253 16.12 -5.02 3.32
N ASN A 254 15.19 -5.91 3.01
CA ASN A 254 15.38 -7.34 3.15
C ASN A 254 14.90 -8.02 1.86
N GLU A 255 15.82 -8.65 1.15
CA GLU A 255 15.52 -9.46 -0.03
C GLU A 255 15.40 -10.94 0.34
N LYS A 256 14.55 -11.67 -0.39
CA LYS A 256 14.37 -13.11 -0.21
C LYS A 256 14.41 -13.78 -1.58
N HIS A 257 15.45 -14.57 -1.82
CA HIS A 257 15.54 -15.42 -3.01
C HIS A 257 14.96 -16.78 -2.69
N LEU A 258 13.82 -17.09 -3.31
CA LEU A 258 13.11 -18.35 -3.13
C LEU A 258 13.28 -19.23 -4.37
N LEU A 259 13.23 -20.55 -4.18
CA LEU A 259 13.35 -21.50 -5.27
C LEU A 259 11.98 -21.85 -5.87
N PRO A 260 11.90 -22.10 -7.20
CA PRO A 260 10.68 -22.54 -7.85
C PRO A 260 10.35 -24.00 -7.50
N PRO A 261 9.19 -24.53 -7.90
CA PRO A 261 8.93 -25.97 -7.88
C PRO A 261 10.09 -26.78 -8.50
N PRO A 262 10.47 -27.94 -7.93
CA PRO A 262 9.78 -28.71 -6.88
C PRO A 262 10.21 -28.41 -5.43
N TYR A 263 11.00 -27.36 -5.20
CA TYR A 263 11.43 -26.99 -3.85
C TYR A 263 10.26 -26.49 -3.00
N GLN A 264 10.36 -26.68 -1.67
CA GLN A 264 9.29 -26.36 -0.71
C GLN A 264 8.85 -24.89 -0.75
N THR A 265 9.75 -23.99 -1.14
CA THR A 265 9.47 -22.56 -1.27
C THR A 265 8.41 -22.25 -2.33
N ASN A 266 8.17 -23.14 -3.30
CA ASN A 266 7.10 -23.06 -4.30
C ASN A 266 6.94 -21.65 -4.91
N CYS A 267 8.07 -21.00 -5.22
CA CYS A 267 8.06 -19.61 -5.66
C CYS A 267 7.51 -19.49 -7.08
N THR A 268 6.64 -18.51 -7.30
CA THR A 268 6.18 -18.12 -8.63
C THR A 268 6.90 -16.84 -9.03
N ASP A 269 7.56 -16.84 -10.19
CA ASP A 269 8.15 -15.64 -10.76
C ASP A 269 7.08 -14.84 -11.51
N TYR A 270 6.62 -13.75 -10.88
CA TYR A 270 5.60 -12.86 -11.43
C TYR A 270 6.17 -11.81 -12.39
N MET A 271 7.49 -11.56 -12.39
CA MET A 271 8.10 -10.48 -13.17
C MET A 271 7.90 -10.62 -14.69
N PRO A 272 8.03 -11.81 -15.31
CA PRO A 272 7.75 -11.99 -16.72
C PRO A 272 6.30 -11.64 -17.09
N GLN A 273 5.33 -12.05 -16.27
CA GLN A 273 3.92 -11.78 -16.51
C GLN A 273 3.60 -10.29 -16.36
N TRP A 274 4.13 -9.66 -15.31
CA TRP A 274 3.99 -8.23 -15.08
C TRP A 274 4.55 -7.39 -16.23
N ARG A 275 5.75 -7.73 -16.75
CA ARG A 275 6.32 -7.07 -17.94
C ARG A 275 5.47 -7.29 -19.18
N ALA A 276 5.01 -8.53 -19.42
CA ALA A 276 4.17 -8.86 -20.58
C ALA A 276 2.82 -8.11 -20.57
N ARG A 277 2.34 -7.73 -19.38
CA ARG A 277 1.13 -6.95 -19.16
C ARG A 277 1.38 -5.44 -19.10
N GLY A 278 2.53 -4.96 -19.56
CA GLY A 278 2.82 -3.52 -19.60
C GLY A 278 3.04 -2.90 -18.23
N GLY A 279 3.58 -3.66 -17.26
CA GLY A 279 3.85 -3.15 -15.91
C GLY A 279 2.62 -3.16 -14.99
N VAL A 280 1.57 -3.91 -15.36
CA VAL A 280 0.36 -4.08 -14.56
C VAL A 280 0.19 -5.54 -14.19
N GLY A 281 -0.19 -5.82 -12.95
CA GLY A 281 -0.50 -7.16 -12.50
C GLY A 281 0.08 -7.49 -11.13
N PRO A 282 -0.27 -8.64 -10.58
CA PRO A 282 0.12 -9.02 -9.23
C PRO A 282 1.58 -9.49 -9.22
N LEU A 283 2.32 -9.04 -8.21
CA LEU A 283 3.71 -9.44 -7.98
C LEU A 283 3.92 -10.15 -6.65
N ASN A 284 2.84 -10.34 -5.91
CA ASN A 284 2.80 -11.12 -4.68
C ASN A 284 1.40 -11.72 -4.48
N GLN A 285 1.30 -12.65 -3.53
CA GLN A 285 0.05 -13.36 -3.24
C GLN A 285 -1.10 -12.44 -2.83
N ILE A 286 -0.82 -11.35 -2.11
CA ILE A 286 -1.84 -10.39 -1.68
C ILE A 286 -2.45 -9.69 -2.91
N MET A 287 -1.62 -9.26 -3.85
CA MET A 287 -2.08 -8.64 -5.09
C MET A 287 -2.88 -9.61 -5.96
N VAL A 288 -2.52 -10.90 -5.99
CA VAL A 288 -3.33 -11.92 -6.70
C VAL A 288 -4.74 -11.97 -6.09
N LEU A 289 -4.85 -11.96 -4.76
CA LEU A 289 -6.15 -11.97 -4.09
C LEU A 289 -6.93 -10.69 -4.36
N GLN A 290 -6.28 -9.52 -4.34
CA GLN A 290 -6.95 -8.24 -4.59
C GLN A 290 -7.37 -8.08 -6.06
N GLU A 291 -6.56 -8.53 -7.01
CA GLU A 291 -6.93 -8.57 -8.43
C GLU A 291 -8.10 -9.54 -8.67
N CYS A 292 -8.13 -10.69 -7.99
CA CYS A 292 -9.25 -11.62 -8.04
C CYS A 292 -10.53 -10.97 -7.52
N LYS A 293 -10.47 -10.26 -6.37
CA LYS A 293 -11.60 -9.50 -5.82
C LYS A 293 -12.07 -8.41 -6.79
N LEU A 294 -11.14 -7.68 -7.40
CA LEU A 294 -11.44 -6.68 -8.43
C LEU A 294 -12.23 -7.30 -9.58
N ASN A 295 -11.72 -8.38 -10.17
CA ASN A 295 -12.35 -9.04 -11.32
C ASN A 295 -13.72 -9.64 -10.96
N GLU A 296 -13.84 -10.26 -9.80
CA GLU A 296 -15.10 -10.88 -9.37
C GLU A 296 -16.17 -9.84 -9.05
N THR A 297 -15.81 -8.76 -8.36
CA THR A 297 -16.75 -7.67 -8.06
C THR A 297 -17.20 -6.93 -9.32
N LEU A 298 -16.29 -6.70 -10.28
CA LEU A 298 -16.67 -6.19 -11.59
C LEU A 298 -17.66 -7.11 -12.32
N ARG A 299 -17.45 -8.43 -12.27
CA ARG A 299 -18.34 -9.40 -12.91
C ARG A 299 -19.72 -9.45 -12.26
N GLN A 300 -19.79 -9.41 -10.93
CA GLN A 300 -21.04 -9.57 -10.19
C GLN A 300 -21.83 -8.27 -10.03
N LEU A 301 -21.13 -7.17 -9.75
CA LEU A 301 -21.73 -5.89 -9.35
C LEU A 301 -21.64 -4.81 -10.45
N GLY A 302 -20.75 -4.98 -11.42
CA GLY A 302 -20.44 -3.94 -12.42
C GLY A 302 -19.68 -2.74 -11.85
N CYS A 303 -19.20 -2.83 -10.61
CA CYS A 303 -18.44 -1.80 -9.91
C CYS A 303 -17.48 -2.46 -8.89
N VAL A 304 -16.55 -1.68 -8.37
CA VAL A 304 -15.53 -2.13 -7.41
C VAL A 304 -15.80 -1.54 -6.03
N PRO A 305 -16.00 -2.35 -4.98
CA PRO A 305 -16.15 -1.86 -3.61
C PRO A 305 -14.87 -1.18 -3.10
N PHE A 306 -15.03 -0.19 -2.21
CA PHE A 306 -13.90 0.47 -1.53
C PHE A 306 -12.99 -0.48 -0.72
N THR A 307 -13.45 -1.69 -0.42
CA THR A 307 -12.67 -2.71 0.28
C THR A 307 -11.66 -3.43 -0.61
N VAL A 308 -11.69 -3.22 -1.93
CA VAL A 308 -10.72 -3.77 -2.86
C VAL A 308 -9.50 -2.87 -2.90
N ASP A 309 -8.39 -3.41 -2.41
CA ASP A 309 -7.10 -2.73 -2.29
C ASP A 309 -6.23 -3.04 -3.50
N TYR A 310 -6.62 -2.50 -4.67
CA TYR A 310 -5.92 -2.69 -5.93
C TYR A 310 -6.05 -1.45 -6.83
N PRO A 311 -4.99 -0.97 -7.50
CA PRO A 311 -5.10 0.15 -8.43
C PRO A 311 -6.01 -0.17 -9.63
N HIS A 312 -6.99 0.69 -9.91
CA HIS A 312 -7.90 0.54 -11.05
C HIS A 312 -8.61 1.86 -11.41
N ASP A 313 -9.08 1.96 -12.66
CA ASP A 313 -9.91 3.08 -13.14
C ASP A 313 -11.41 2.73 -13.25
N ALA A 314 -11.79 1.55 -12.76
CA ALA A 314 -13.17 1.09 -12.78
C ALA A 314 -14.10 1.92 -11.90
N LEU A 315 -15.40 1.85 -12.20
CA LEU A 315 -16.46 2.47 -11.40
C LEU A 315 -16.42 1.95 -9.96
N ILE A 316 -16.27 2.85 -9.00
CA ILE A 316 -16.27 2.52 -7.58
C ILE A 316 -17.72 2.43 -7.09
N CYS A 317 -18.06 1.36 -6.37
CA CYS A 317 -19.40 1.13 -5.85
C CYS A 317 -19.75 2.13 -4.75
N LYS A 318 -21.01 2.51 -4.69
CA LYS A 318 -21.59 3.14 -3.50
C LYS A 318 -21.43 2.26 -2.26
N PHE A 319 -21.26 2.89 -1.10
CA PHE A 319 -21.24 2.21 0.18
C PHE A 319 -22.60 1.55 0.43
N CYS A 320 -22.58 0.32 0.92
CA CYS A 320 -23.78 -0.44 1.19
C CYS A 320 -23.72 -0.97 2.61
N GLU A 321 -24.37 -0.28 3.54
CA GLU A 321 -24.39 -0.64 4.97
C GLU A 321 -25.02 -2.02 5.24
N THR A 322 -25.84 -2.53 4.30
CA THR A 322 -26.56 -3.81 4.43
C THR A 322 -26.04 -4.92 3.53
N CYS A 323 -25.03 -4.65 2.69
CA CYS A 323 -24.43 -5.68 1.86
C CYS A 323 -23.55 -6.53 2.77
N LYS A 324 -24.01 -7.74 3.08
CA LYS A 324 -23.20 -8.72 3.82
C LYS A 324 -21.87 -8.89 3.08
N SER A 325 -20.78 -8.54 3.75
CA SER A 325 -19.46 -8.98 3.37
C SER A 325 -19.43 -10.50 3.58
N GLU A 326 -19.70 -11.26 2.53
CA GLU A 326 -19.29 -12.66 2.47
C GLU A 326 -17.77 -12.76 2.25
#